data_AF-A0A349WE27-F1
#
_entry.id   AF-A0A349WE27-F1
#
_cell.length_a   1.000
_cell.length_b   1.000
_cell.length_c   1.000
_cell.angle_alpha   90.00
_cell.angle_beta   90.00
_cell.angle_gamma   90.00
#
_symmetry.space_group_name_H-M   'P 1'
#
loop_
_entity.id
_entity.type
_entity.pdbx_description
1 polymer ?
#
loop_
_entity_poly.entity_id
_entity_poly.type
_entity_poly.pdbx_seq_one_letter_code
_entity_poly.pdbx_strand_id
1 'polypeptide(L)' 'MKNKETWDFFVDTGGTFTDCLAHSDGCGFSRTKVLSRGVLSAQVDAVLSPQKIRLESGTDWPKKFVNG' A
#
# COMPACT_ATOMS: atom_id res chain seq x y z
N MET A 1 3.54 26.48 26.52
CA MET A 1 4.17 25.22 26.09
C MET A 1 3.22 24.55 25.11
N LYS A 2 3.62 24.26 23.87
CA LYS A 2 2.81 23.37 23.02
C LYS A 2 2.91 21.98 23.65
N ASN A 3 1.78 21.38 24.01
CA ASN A 3 1.77 19.96 24.37
C ASN A 3 2.39 19.20 23.20
N LYS A 4 3.41 18.40 23.49
CA LYS A 4 4.02 17.53 22.49
C LYS A 4 2.99 16.43 22.22
N GLU A 5 2.45 16.39 21.01
CA GLU A 5 1.51 15.32 20.64
C GLU A 5 2.23 13.98 20.76
N THR A 6 1.61 13.06 21.51
CA THR A 6 2.06 11.68 21.63
C THR A 6 1.34 10.86 20.58
N TRP A 7 2.08 9.97 19.91
CA TRP A 7 1.56 9.12 18.87
C TRP A 7 1.78 7.65 19.23
N ASP A 8 0.71 6.86 19.18
CA ASP A 8 0.75 5.41 19.25
C ASP A 8 0.56 4.82 17.85
N PHE A 9 1.33 3.78 17.52
CA PHE A 9 1.25 3.10 16.23
C PHE A 9 1.02 1.60 16.43
N PHE A 10 0.01 1.09 15.74
CA PHE A 10 -0.32 -0.33 15.69
C PHE A 10 -0.14 -0.79 14.24
N VAL A 11 0.83 -1.68 14.02
CA VAL A 11 1.25 -2.10 12.68
C VAL A 11 1.02 -3.60 12.54
N ASP A 12 0.24 -3.99 11.54
CA ASP A 12 0.07 -5.37 11.10
C ASP A 12 0.79 -5.56 9.77
N THR A 13 1.94 -6.24 9.81
CA THR A 13 2.70 -6.57 8.62
C THR A 13 2.21 -7.89 8.04
N GLY A 14 1.58 -7.81 6.86
CA GLY A 14 1.22 -8.99 6.06
C GLY A 14 2.23 -9.33 4.96
N GLY A 15 1.81 -10.17 4.02
CA GLY A 15 2.59 -10.50 2.81
C GLY A 15 2.54 -9.39 1.76
N THR A 16 1.34 -9.05 1.28
CA THR A 16 1.13 -8.05 0.22
C THR A 16 1.00 -6.63 0.79
N PHE A 17 0.30 -6.48 1.91
CA PHE A 17 0.00 -5.18 2.51
C PHE A 17 0.39 -5.12 3.98
N THR A 18 0.81 -3.93 4.39
CA THR A 18 0.98 -3.54 5.79
C THR A 18 -0.13 -2.57 6.14
N ASP A 19 -0.90 -2.91 7.16
CA ASP A 19 -1.91 -2.03 7.75
C ASP A 19 -1.28 -1.28 8.92
N CYS A 20 -1.56 0.03 9.00
CA CYS A 20 -1.12 0.87 10.11
C CYS A 20 -2.30 1.68 10.63
N LEU A 21 -2.50 1.62 11.94
CA LEU A 21 -3.42 2.43 12.71
C LEU A 21 -2.58 3.32 13.62
N ALA A 22 -2.65 4.63 13.41
CA ALA A 22 -1.98 5.63 14.25
C ALA A 22 -3.02 6.32 15.15
N HIS A 23 -2.69 6.58 16.40
CA HIS A 23 -3.52 7.31 17.35
C HIS A 23 -2.74 8.49 17.92
N SER A 24 -3.37 9.65 18.02
CA SER A 24 -2.84 10.81 18.74
C SER A 24 -3.91 11.44 19.61
N ASP A 25 -3.51 11.87 20.81
CA ASP A 25 -4.39 12.51 21.80
C ASP A 25 -5.12 13.75 21.25
N GLY A 26 -4.60 14.38 20.19
CA GLY A 26 -5.18 15.58 19.56
C GLY A 26 -5.94 15.33 18.25
N CYS A 27 -5.70 14.20 17.57
CA CYS A 27 -6.22 13.94 16.22
C CYS A 27 -7.03 12.65 16.11
N GLY A 28 -7.12 11.86 17.18
CA GLY A 28 -7.78 10.55 17.16
C GLY A 28 -7.05 9.55 16.27
N PHE A 29 -7.79 8.66 15.63
CA PHE A 29 -7.23 7.59 14.81
C PHE A 29 -7.04 7.98 13.34
N SER A 30 -5.89 7.64 12.78
CA SER A 30 -5.58 7.67 11.35
C SER A 30 -5.25 6.26 10.84
N ARG A 31 -5.74 5.92 9.65
CA ARG A 31 -5.53 4.59 9.04
C ARG A 31 -4.82 4.73 7.71
N THR A 32 -3.80 3.90 7.51
CA THR A 32 -3.15 3.74 6.20
C THR A 32 -2.89 2.26 5.90
N LYS A 33 -2.94 1.91 4.62
CA LYS A 33 -2.62 0.58 4.12
C LYS A 33 -1.67 0.74 2.96
N VAL A 34 -0.49 0.13 3.05
CA VAL A 34 0.59 0.28 2.07
C VAL A 34 1.08 -1.08 1.60
N LEU A 35 1.72 -1.16 0.43
CA LEU A 35 2.43 -2.38 0.03
C LEU A 35 3.56 -2.65 1.03
N SER A 36 3.63 -3.88 1.56
CA SER A 36 4.62 -4.24 2.59
C SER A 36 6.06 -4.04 2.13
N ARG A 37 6.31 -4.17 0.82
CA ARG A 37 7.64 -3.99 0.20
C ARG A 37 7.76 -2.71 -0.62
N GLY A 38 6.72 -1.88 -0.68
CA GLY A 38 6.69 -0.69 -1.55
C GLY A 38 6.79 -0.98 -3.06
N VAL A 39 6.76 -2.25 -3.46
CA VAL A 39 6.90 -2.71 -4.85
C VAL A 39 5.84 -3.74 -5.18
N LEU A 40 5.38 -3.72 -6.43
CA LEU A 40 4.49 -4.72 -7.01
C LEU A 40 5.32 -5.65 -7.89
N SER A 41 5.23 -6.97 -7.68
CA SER A 41 5.92 -7.96 -8.51
C SER A 41 4.95 -8.54 -9.54
N ALA A 42 5.31 -8.44 -10.82
CA ALA A 42 4.54 -8.88 -11.97
C ALA A 42 5.44 -9.57 -12.99
N GLN A 43 4.86 -10.43 -13.82
CA GLN A 43 5.48 -10.88 -15.06
C GLN A 43 4.91 -10.08 -16.25
N VAL A 44 5.78 -9.61 -17.14
CA VAL A 44 5.38 -8.98 -18.40
C VAL A 44 4.95 -10.08 -19.37
N ASP A 45 3.71 -9.99 -19.84
CA ASP A 45 3.15 -10.90 -20.85
C ASP A 45 3.42 -10.39 -22.27
N ALA A 46 3.20 -9.09 -22.51
CA ALA A 46 3.42 -8.48 -23.82
C ALA A 46 3.72 -6.98 -23.75
N VAL A 47 4.45 -6.45 -24.73
CA VAL A 47 4.56 -5.01 -25.00
C VAL A 47 3.56 -4.65 -26.10
N LEU A 48 2.58 -3.79 -25.81
CA LEU A 48 1.50 -3.43 -26.74
C LEU A 48 1.81 -2.14 -27.50
N SER A 49 2.58 -1.23 -26.89
CA SER A 49 3.10 0.00 -27.50
C SER A 49 4.27 0.53 -26.65
N PRO A 50 4.99 1.57 -27.09
CA PRO A 50 6.09 2.14 -26.30
C PRO A 50 5.69 2.64 -24.89
N GLN A 51 4.40 2.89 -24.62
CA GLN A 51 3.89 3.32 -23.32
C GLN A 51 2.89 2.32 -22.71
N LYS A 52 2.76 1.12 -23.25
CA LYS A 52 1.75 0.15 -22.80
C LYS A 52 2.31 -1.26 -22.77
N ILE A 53 2.30 -1.85 -21.59
CA ILE A 53 2.62 -3.27 -21.37
C ILE A 53 1.39 -4.00 -20.84
N ARG A 54 1.29 -5.29 -21.15
CA ARG A 54 0.36 -6.23 -20.53
C ARG A 54 1.12 -7.07 -19.52
N LEU A 55 0.53 -7.24 -18.35
CA LEU A 55 1.04 -8.08 -17.28
C LEU A 55 0.26 -9.41 -17.27
N GLU A 56 0.89 -10.48 -16.83
CA GLU A 56 0.27 -11.80 -16.76
C GLU A 56 -0.95 -11.79 -15.81
N SER A 57 -2.03 -12.45 -16.25
CA SER A 57 -3.31 -12.46 -15.52
C SER A 57 -3.29 -13.24 -14.20
N GLY A 58 -2.28 -14.10 -13.98
CA GLY A 58 -2.13 -14.96 -12.80
C GLY A 58 -1.61 -14.26 -11.54
N THR A 59 -1.60 -12.93 -11.52
CA THR A 59 -1.15 -12.17 -10.35
C THR A 59 -2.26 -12.08 -9.30
N ASP A 60 -1.96 -12.41 -8.05
CA ASP A 60 -2.92 -12.39 -6.92
C ASP A 60 -3.09 -10.97 -6.35
N TRP A 61 -3.19 -9.98 -7.24
CA TRP A 61 -3.32 -8.58 -6.85
C TRP A 61 -4.77 -8.24 -6.51
N PRO A 62 -4.99 -7.25 -5.63
CA PRO A 62 -6.33 -6.71 -5.44
C PRO A 62 -6.92 -6.23 -6.77
N LYS A 63 -8.23 -6.42 -6.91
CA LYS A 63 -8.96 -5.88 -8.06
C LYS A 63 -8.68 -4.39 -8.19
N LYS A 64 -8.44 -3.92 -9.42
CA LYS A 64 -8.19 -2.50 -9.76
C LYS A 64 -6.88 -1.91 -9.19
N PHE A 65 -5.93 -2.74 -8.75
CA PHE A 65 -4.66 -2.25 -8.21
C PHE A 65 -3.81 -1.51 -9.26
N VAL A 66 -3.73 -2.06 -10.46
CA VAL A 66 -3.09 -1.42 -11.63
C VAL A 66 -4.16 -0.90 -12.57
N ASN A 67 -4.76 0.24 -12.22
CA ASN A 67 -5.53 1.01 -13.18
C ASN A 67 -4.65 2.15 -13.70
N GLY A 68 -4.30 2.07 -14.99
CA GLY A 68 -3.89 3.22 -15.78
C GLY A 68 -5.10 3.86 -16.43
#